data_AF-A0A8H2WRT2-F1
#
_entry.id   AF-A0A8H2WRT2-F1
#
_cell.length_a   1.000
_cell.length_b   1.000
_cell.length_c   1.000
_cell.angle_alpha   90.00
_cell.angle_beta   90.00
_cell.angle_gamma   90.00
#
_symmetry.space_group_name_H-M   'P 1'
#
loop_
_entity.id
_entity.type
_entity.pdbx_description
1 polymer ?
#
loop_
_entity_poly.entity_id
_entity_poly.type
_entity_poly.pdbx_seq_one_letter_code
_entity_poly.pdbx_strand_id
1 'polypeptide(L)'
;MVVRHCTTRARTLVQNGNRAIVDSSCLVIIKDLWTRSPSLAMPPQHPPQTRAGHWQTRRPGYESRPPILPSSDKDVVEYFRKLLPPLEFPEQVAVRLVTHNSWRDGIEHNNRQAFIGRRVLHAYLMTFFHAHTILTPTPPLTQPPSEPPADLKISQLPSPNDTLEQDFDNLSGVVLHTRTLGEHVGAAWQLERVMRWVPNFDHHTDASGIRVDEGGSSGLYKIRGTTVEAVVGGVFYQFGGVAAHRLFHTRVLPHLAFLLPIDYRKPAEAACKRLGGTSAPVLLQSQLSHLQFKNSEATSA
;
A
#
# COMPACT_ATOMS: atom_id res chain seq x y z
N MET A 1 34.84 53.19 -13.03
CA MET A 1 35.56 52.34 -12.04
C MET A 1 35.21 52.87 -10.65
N VAL A 2 34.17 52.29 -10.05
CA VAL A 2 33.61 52.73 -8.76
C VAL A 2 33.77 51.57 -7.79
N VAL A 3 34.58 51.80 -6.76
CA VAL A 3 34.76 50.90 -5.62
C VAL A 3 33.59 51.14 -4.67
N ARG A 4 32.82 50.09 -4.35
CA ARG A 4 31.94 50.08 -3.18
C ARG A 4 32.13 48.77 -2.42
N HIS A 5 32.48 48.95 -1.15
CA HIS A 5 32.65 47.91 -0.14
C HIS A 5 31.33 47.16 0.13
N CYS A 6 31.36 45.84 0.03
CA CYS A 6 30.37 44.97 0.68
C CYS A 6 30.83 44.66 2.11
N THR A 7 30.02 45.01 3.09
CA THR A 7 30.16 44.57 4.47
C THR A 7 29.47 43.23 4.65
N THR A 8 30.25 42.17 4.83
CA THR A 8 29.75 40.83 5.14
C THR A 8 29.38 40.75 6.63
N ARG A 9 28.10 40.71 6.95
CA ARG A 9 27.62 40.42 8.30
C ARG A 9 27.51 38.90 8.46
N ALA A 10 28.48 38.31 9.15
CA ALA A 10 28.45 36.90 9.53
C ALA A 10 27.28 36.64 10.49
N ARG A 11 26.43 35.65 10.17
CA ARG A 11 25.55 34.99 11.13
C ARG A 11 26.01 33.55 11.29
N THR A 12 26.47 33.25 12.48
CA THR A 12 26.89 31.93 12.96
C THR A 12 25.68 31.02 13.03
N LEU A 13 25.68 29.93 12.26
CA LEU A 13 24.71 28.84 12.39
C LEU A 13 25.46 27.64 12.94
N VAL A 14 25.14 27.30 14.19
CA VAL A 14 25.63 26.09 14.88
C VAL A 14 24.89 24.91 14.28
N GLN A 15 25.61 24.06 13.56
CA GLN A 15 25.08 22.81 13.02
C GLN A 15 25.93 21.65 13.54
N ASN A 16 25.23 20.69 14.16
CA ASN A 16 25.76 19.48 14.76
C ASN A 16 26.56 18.64 13.76
N GLY A 17 27.82 18.39 14.13
CA GLY A 17 28.49 17.11 13.96
C GLY A 17 28.52 16.52 12.55
N ASN A 18 29.38 17.06 11.68
CA ASN A 18 30.42 16.29 10.99
C ASN A 18 31.19 17.22 10.05
N ARG A 19 32.47 17.43 10.37
CA ARG A 19 33.39 18.30 9.64
C ARG A 19 34.19 17.44 8.67
N ALA A 20 33.92 17.57 7.37
CA ALA A 20 34.86 17.20 6.33
C ALA A 20 35.77 18.41 6.08
N ILE A 21 37.08 18.22 6.26
CA ILE A 21 38.11 19.17 5.83
C ILE A 21 38.76 18.55 4.60
N VAL A 22 38.67 19.24 3.48
CA VAL A 22 39.51 18.99 2.31
C VAL A 22 40.63 20.01 2.38
N ASP A 23 41.86 19.54 2.57
CA ASP A 23 43.04 20.28 2.14
C ASP A 23 44.10 19.29 1.63
N SER A 24 44.74 19.68 0.54
CA SER A 24 45.68 18.88 -0.24
C SER A 24 47.09 19.04 0.32
N SER A 25 47.79 17.94 0.61
CA SER A 25 49.23 17.72 0.27
C SER A 25 49.80 16.45 0.92
N CYS A 26 50.63 15.73 0.15
CA CYS A 26 51.61 14.71 0.54
C CYS A 26 51.18 13.36 1.16
N LEU A 27 51.17 12.34 0.28
CA LEU A 27 51.73 10.98 0.43
C LEU A 27 52.47 10.65 1.75
N VAL A 28 52.06 9.57 2.42
CA VAL A 28 52.90 8.38 2.72
C VAL A 28 51.97 7.16 2.88
N ILE A 29 52.20 6.11 2.08
CA ILE A 29 51.59 4.79 2.26
C ILE A 29 52.40 4.06 3.34
N ILE A 30 51.85 3.92 4.54
CA ILE A 30 52.39 3.01 5.55
C ILE A 30 51.53 1.75 5.54
N LYS A 31 52.13 0.67 5.04
CA LYS A 31 51.64 -0.71 5.14
C LYS A 31 51.84 -1.19 6.57
N ASP A 32 50.82 -1.07 7.40
CA ASP A 32 50.81 -1.77 8.68
C ASP A 32 50.30 -3.20 8.49
N LEU A 33 51.28 -4.13 8.49
CA LEU A 33 51.05 -5.53 8.78
C LEU A 33 50.56 -5.65 10.22
N TRP A 34 49.28 -5.98 10.40
CA TRP A 34 48.79 -6.51 11.67
C TRP A 34 48.61 -8.02 11.56
N THR A 35 49.43 -8.70 12.34
CA THR A 35 49.41 -10.12 12.66
C THR A 35 48.02 -10.57 13.12
N ARG A 36 47.36 -11.43 12.34
CA ARG A 36 46.20 -12.20 12.79
C ARG A 36 46.66 -13.32 13.71
N SER A 37 46.36 -13.22 15.00
CA SER A 37 46.23 -14.39 15.87
C SER A 37 44.98 -15.19 15.45
N PRO A 38 45.04 -16.53 15.32
CA PRO A 38 43.87 -17.35 15.05
C PRO A 38 43.14 -17.61 16.37
N SER A 39 42.31 -16.67 16.79
CA SER A 39 41.29 -16.96 17.80
C SER A 39 40.17 -17.73 17.11
N LEU A 40 40.02 -19.01 17.45
CA LEU A 40 38.85 -19.85 17.18
C LEU A 40 37.61 -19.19 17.83
N ALA A 41 37.03 -18.22 17.14
CA ALA A 41 35.72 -17.69 17.47
C ALA A 41 34.67 -18.60 16.82
N MET A 42 34.02 -19.42 17.65
CA MET A 42 32.76 -20.07 17.29
C MET A 42 31.80 -18.98 16.77
N PRO A 43 31.19 -19.14 15.58
CA PRO A 43 30.16 -18.21 15.17
C PRO A 43 29.01 -18.28 16.18
N PRO A 44 28.46 -17.13 16.63
CA PRO A 44 27.21 -17.16 17.35
C PRO A 44 26.17 -17.78 16.42
N GLN A 45 25.64 -18.94 16.79
CA GLN A 45 24.47 -19.53 16.15
C GLN A 45 23.27 -18.62 16.44
N HIS A 46 23.14 -17.52 15.71
CA HIS A 46 21.88 -16.81 15.60
C HIS A 46 21.04 -17.54 14.56
N PRO A 47 19.89 -18.13 14.94
CA PRO A 47 18.95 -18.63 13.94
C PRO A 47 18.44 -17.46 13.09
N PRO A 48 18.20 -17.67 11.78
CA PRO A 48 17.67 -16.63 10.92
C PRO A 48 16.31 -16.17 11.44
N GLN A 49 16.28 -14.94 11.97
CA GLN A 49 15.10 -14.27 12.48
C GLN A 49 14.14 -13.92 11.33
N THR A 50 13.08 -14.70 11.15
CA THR A 50 11.87 -14.24 10.43
C THR A 50 10.84 -13.74 11.44
N ARG A 51 10.73 -12.41 11.50
CA ARG A 51 10.04 -11.57 12.51
C ARG A 51 8.52 -11.78 12.68
N ALA A 52 7.88 -12.72 11.98
CA ALA A 52 6.43 -12.93 12.06
C ALA A 52 5.99 -14.24 12.75
N GLY A 53 6.85 -15.27 12.82
CA GLY A 53 6.50 -16.57 13.42
C GLY A 53 6.80 -16.69 14.92
N HIS A 54 7.55 -15.75 15.51
CA HIS A 54 8.12 -15.96 16.85
C HIS A 54 7.15 -15.70 18.01
N TRP A 55 5.99 -15.07 17.81
CA TRP A 55 5.04 -14.89 18.91
C TRP A 55 4.30 -16.18 19.31
N GLN A 56 4.38 -17.23 18.48
CA GLN A 56 3.95 -18.58 18.84
C GLN A 56 5.10 -19.40 19.43
N THR A 57 5.98 -18.77 20.21
CA THR A 57 6.85 -19.52 21.13
C THR A 57 5.91 -20.20 22.12
N ARG A 58 5.59 -21.46 21.84
CA ARG A 58 4.55 -22.28 22.46
C ARG A 58 4.66 -22.19 23.98
N ARG A 59 3.70 -21.52 24.63
CA ARG A 59 3.46 -21.77 26.05
C ARG A 59 3.11 -23.26 26.19
N PRO A 60 3.70 -23.99 27.16
CA PRO A 60 3.24 -25.34 27.48
C PRO A 60 1.75 -25.25 27.82
N GLY A 61 0.89 -25.87 26.99
CA GLY A 61 -0.58 -25.79 27.13
C GLY A 61 -1.32 -25.03 26.03
N TYR A 62 -0.65 -24.50 25.00
CA TYR A 62 -1.36 -23.96 23.84
C TYR A 62 -1.91 -25.10 22.97
N GLU A 63 -3.19 -25.42 23.13
CA GLU A 63 -3.90 -26.28 22.20
C GLU A 63 -4.11 -25.54 20.87
N SER A 64 -3.53 -26.06 19.79
CA SER A 64 -3.79 -25.57 18.43
C SER A 64 -5.27 -25.80 18.10
N ARG A 65 -6.10 -24.76 18.21
CA ARG A 65 -7.48 -24.84 17.72
C ARG A 65 -7.45 -25.08 16.21
N PRO A 66 -8.35 -25.94 15.67
CA PRO A 66 -8.37 -26.20 14.25
C PRO A 66 -8.66 -24.88 13.52
N PRO A 67 -7.98 -24.62 12.40
CA PRO A 67 -8.32 -23.49 11.56
C PRO A 67 -9.80 -23.52 11.19
N ILE A 68 -10.41 -22.34 11.01
CA ILE A 68 -11.69 -22.25 10.28
C ILE A 68 -11.48 -23.02 8.99
N LEU A 69 -12.26 -24.09 8.77
CA LEU A 69 -12.01 -25.10 7.74
C LEU A 69 -11.66 -24.41 6.41
N PRO A 70 -10.45 -24.62 5.87
CA PRO A 70 -10.04 -23.92 4.66
C PRO A 70 -10.94 -24.38 3.51
N SER A 71 -11.41 -23.43 2.70
CA SER A 71 -12.05 -23.77 1.43
C SER A 71 -11.08 -24.55 0.58
N SER A 72 -11.59 -25.51 -0.20
CA SER A 72 -10.74 -26.25 -1.14
C SER A 72 -10.11 -25.30 -2.15
N ASP A 73 -8.96 -25.68 -2.73
CA ASP A 73 -8.29 -24.84 -3.74
C ASP A 73 -9.24 -24.52 -4.91
N LYS A 74 -10.11 -25.49 -5.28
CA LYS A 74 -11.17 -25.32 -6.29
C LYS A 74 -12.21 -24.27 -5.89
N ASP A 75 -12.63 -24.25 -4.62
CA ASP A 75 -13.58 -23.26 -4.12
C ASP A 75 -13.00 -21.84 -4.17
N VAL A 76 -11.70 -21.69 -3.92
CA VAL A 76 -11.01 -20.39 -4.02
C VAL A 76 -10.98 -19.88 -5.46
N VAL A 77 -10.66 -20.75 -6.42
CA VAL A 77 -10.66 -20.38 -7.84
C VAL A 77 -12.07 -19.97 -8.29
N GLU A 78 -13.07 -20.78 -7.92
CA GLU A 78 -14.47 -20.50 -8.27
C GLU A 78 -14.99 -19.21 -7.62
N TYR A 79 -14.56 -18.95 -6.39
CA TYR A 79 -14.82 -17.68 -5.71
C TYR A 79 -14.28 -16.49 -6.51
N PHE A 80 -13.04 -16.56 -7.01
CA PHE A 80 -12.47 -15.46 -7.80
C PHE A 80 -13.16 -15.25 -9.15
N ARG A 81 -13.59 -16.32 -9.83
CA ARG A 81 -14.38 -16.20 -11.07
C ARG A 81 -15.67 -15.42 -10.84
N LYS A 82 -16.34 -15.67 -9.72
CA LYS A 82 -17.56 -14.96 -9.32
C LYS A 82 -17.30 -13.54 -8.87
N LEU A 83 -16.24 -13.34 -8.08
CA LEU A 83 -15.91 -12.02 -7.53
C LEU A 83 -15.46 -11.05 -8.64
N LEU A 84 -14.57 -11.51 -9.53
CA LEU A 84 -13.83 -10.67 -10.47
C LEU A 84 -13.97 -11.13 -11.93
N PRO A 85 -15.19 -11.29 -12.47
CA PRO A 85 -15.34 -11.64 -13.87
C PRO A 85 -14.71 -10.54 -14.75
N PRO A 86 -14.00 -10.88 -15.83
CA PRO A 86 -13.76 -12.20 -16.43
C PRO A 86 -12.36 -12.78 -16.07
N LEU A 87 -11.79 -12.37 -14.94
CA LEU A 87 -10.41 -12.73 -14.58
C LEU A 87 -10.31 -14.20 -14.17
N GLU A 88 -9.33 -14.90 -14.75
CA GLU A 88 -9.00 -16.27 -14.38
C GLU A 88 -7.59 -16.32 -13.80
N PHE A 89 -7.51 -16.62 -12.50
CA PHE A 89 -6.23 -16.81 -11.83
C PHE A 89 -5.77 -18.26 -11.96
N PRO A 90 -4.47 -18.51 -12.16
CA PRO A 90 -3.90 -19.83 -11.91
C PRO A 90 -4.20 -20.25 -10.45
N GLU A 91 -4.53 -21.52 -10.24
CA GLU A 91 -4.97 -22.06 -8.94
C GLU A 91 -4.00 -21.70 -7.80
N GLN A 92 -2.70 -21.91 -8.04
CA GLN A 92 -1.65 -21.58 -7.06
C GLN A 92 -1.63 -20.09 -6.71
N VAL A 93 -1.89 -19.21 -7.68
CA VAL A 93 -1.95 -17.76 -7.46
C VAL A 93 -3.19 -17.42 -6.64
N ALA A 94 -4.35 -17.94 -7.04
CA ALA A 94 -5.62 -17.71 -6.33
C ALA A 94 -5.51 -18.11 -4.84
N VAL A 95 -5.01 -19.30 -4.57
CA VAL A 95 -4.75 -19.81 -3.22
C VAL A 95 -3.76 -18.93 -2.47
N ARG A 96 -2.64 -18.57 -3.10
CA ARG A 96 -1.63 -17.71 -2.48
C ARG A 96 -2.22 -16.36 -2.08
N LEU A 97 -3.09 -15.76 -2.89
CA LEU A 97 -3.71 -14.45 -2.61
C LEU A 97 -4.54 -14.43 -1.32
N VAL A 98 -5.21 -15.54 -1.00
CA VAL A 98 -6.07 -15.68 0.18
C VAL A 98 -5.36 -16.29 1.39
N THR A 99 -4.07 -16.60 1.27
CA THR A 99 -3.29 -17.26 2.34
C THR A 99 -2.49 -16.24 3.14
N HIS A 100 -2.81 -16.10 4.42
CA HIS A 100 -2.09 -15.25 5.35
C HIS A 100 -0.86 -15.96 5.93
N ASN A 101 0.15 -15.21 6.39
CA ASN A 101 1.39 -15.79 6.93
C ASN A 101 1.21 -16.57 8.25
N SER A 102 0.07 -16.43 8.92
CA SER A 102 -0.25 -17.25 10.11
C SER A 102 -0.73 -18.66 9.75
N TRP A 103 -0.97 -18.94 8.47
CA TRP A 103 -1.36 -20.26 7.98
C TRP A 103 -0.15 -21.15 7.70
N ARG A 104 -0.14 -22.39 8.21
CA ARG A 104 0.89 -23.43 7.93
C ARG A 104 2.33 -22.88 7.87
N ASP A 105 2.75 -22.25 8.96
CA ASP A 105 4.09 -21.67 9.13
C ASP A 105 4.48 -20.62 8.07
N GLY A 106 3.49 -20.01 7.40
CA GLY A 106 3.68 -18.95 6.43
C GLY A 106 4.18 -19.41 5.07
N ILE A 107 4.09 -20.70 4.76
CA ILE A 107 4.42 -21.22 3.44
C ILE A 107 3.43 -20.64 2.42
N GLU A 108 3.97 -20.03 1.35
CA GLU A 108 3.18 -19.53 0.21
C GLU A 108 2.08 -18.50 0.59
N HIS A 109 2.49 -17.47 1.34
CA HIS A 109 1.60 -16.40 1.82
C HIS A 109 1.47 -15.19 0.87
N ASN A 110 0.49 -14.33 1.15
CA ASN A 110 0.13 -13.18 0.32
C ASN A 110 0.92 -11.87 0.55
N ASN A 111 1.92 -11.84 1.44
CA ASN A 111 2.60 -10.59 1.82
C ASN A 111 3.20 -9.80 0.64
N ARG A 112 3.79 -10.49 -0.36
CA ARG A 112 4.39 -9.82 -1.52
C ARG A 112 3.32 -9.12 -2.36
N GLN A 113 2.19 -9.79 -2.57
CA GLN A 113 1.06 -9.27 -3.33
C GLN A 113 0.39 -8.13 -2.56
N ALA A 114 0.22 -8.26 -1.25
CA ALA A 114 -0.32 -7.19 -0.40
C ALA A 114 0.56 -5.93 -0.45
N PHE A 115 1.88 -6.10 -0.39
CA PHE A 115 2.84 -4.99 -0.51
C PHE A 115 2.70 -4.21 -1.83
N ILE A 116 2.47 -4.91 -2.94
CA ILE A 116 2.22 -4.29 -4.25
C ILE A 116 0.85 -3.62 -4.24
N GLY A 117 -0.18 -4.32 -3.81
CA GLY A 117 -1.55 -3.82 -3.82
C GLY A 117 -1.74 -2.55 -2.99
N ARG A 118 -1.07 -2.43 -1.84
CA ARG A 118 -1.09 -1.20 -1.04
C ARG A 118 -0.58 0.01 -1.83
N ARG A 119 0.48 -0.15 -2.62
CA ARG A 119 1.02 0.92 -3.49
C ARG A 119 0.07 1.24 -4.63
N VAL A 120 -0.51 0.22 -5.23
CA VAL A 120 -1.48 0.37 -6.33
C VAL A 120 -2.72 1.13 -5.85
N LEU A 121 -3.28 0.74 -4.70
CA LEU A 121 -4.41 1.42 -4.08
C LEU A 121 -4.09 2.88 -3.77
N HIS A 122 -2.93 3.14 -3.14
CA HIS A 122 -2.48 4.49 -2.83
C HIS A 122 -2.33 5.34 -4.09
N ALA A 123 -1.64 4.84 -5.12
CA ALA A 123 -1.43 5.55 -6.38
C ALA A 123 -2.75 5.90 -7.07
N TYR A 124 -3.72 4.98 -7.13
CA TYR A 124 -5.01 5.24 -7.76
C TYR A 124 -5.90 6.19 -6.94
N LEU A 125 -5.85 6.14 -5.61
CA LEU A 125 -6.55 7.11 -4.78
C LEU A 125 -5.95 8.52 -4.93
N MET A 126 -4.62 8.65 -4.94
CA MET A 126 -3.95 9.94 -5.17
C MET A 126 -4.28 10.51 -6.55
N THR A 127 -4.19 9.67 -7.59
CA THR A 127 -4.58 10.06 -8.95
C THR A 127 -6.03 10.52 -9.00
N PHE A 128 -6.93 9.81 -8.30
CA PHE A 128 -8.34 10.17 -8.21
C PHE A 128 -8.54 11.54 -7.52
N PHE A 129 -7.84 11.81 -6.41
CA PHE A 129 -7.91 13.11 -5.76
C PHE A 129 -7.43 14.22 -6.68
N HIS A 130 -6.21 14.12 -7.21
CA HIS A 130 -5.66 15.12 -8.12
C HIS A 130 -6.54 15.37 -9.36
N ALA A 131 -7.21 14.35 -9.89
CA ALA A 131 -8.10 14.50 -11.04
C ALA A 131 -9.41 15.26 -10.72
N HIS A 132 -9.80 15.35 -9.45
CA HIS A 132 -11.08 15.95 -9.03
C HIS A 132 -10.92 17.12 -8.04
N THR A 133 -9.69 17.46 -7.66
CA THR A 133 -9.40 18.70 -6.96
C THR A 133 -9.51 19.86 -7.94
N ILE A 134 -10.48 20.74 -7.71
CA ILE A 134 -10.61 21.98 -8.48
C ILE A 134 -9.52 22.92 -7.96
N LEU A 135 -8.44 23.08 -8.72
CA LEU A 135 -7.51 24.17 -8.49
C LEU A 135 -8.29 25.47 -8.75
N THR A 136 -8.45 26.30 -7.73
CA THR A 136 -8.97 27.64 -7.93
C THR A 136 -8.05 28.32 -8.95
N PRO A 137 -8.56 28.78 -10.11
CA PRO A 137 -7.71 29.42 -11.10
C PRO A 137 -7.04 30.61 -10.42
N THR A 138 -5.70 30.64 -10.44
CA THR A 138 -4.99 31.88 -10.18
C THR A 138 -5.58 32.94 -11.11
N PRO A 139 -6.05 34.10 -10.61
CA PRO A 139 -6.62 35.12 -11.48
C PRO A 139 -5.61 35.42 -12.60
N PRO A 140 -6.08 35.54 -13.86
CA PRO A 140 -5.19 35.66 -14.99
C PRO A 140 -4.39 36.96 -14.85
N LEU A 141 -3.08 36.89 -15.11
CA LEU A 141 -2.12 38.01 -15.08
C LEU A 141 -2.36 39.04 -16.21
N THR A 142 -3.60 39.23 -16.66
CA THR A 142 -3.92 40.01 -17.87
C THR A 142 -4.18 41.49 -17.62
N GLN A 143 -3.77 42.06 -16.48
CA GLN A 143 -3.62 43.51 -16.37
C GLN A 143 -2.13 43.87 -16.45
N PRO A 144 -1.71 44.71 -17.42
CA PRO A 144 -0.41 45.36 -17.32
C PRO A 144 -0.37 46.14 -15.99
N PRO A 145 0.74 46.12 -15.24
CA PRO A 145 0.81 46.78 -13.95
C PRO A 145 0.66 48.28 -14.16
N SER A 146 -0.48 48.84 -13.77
CA SER A 146 -0.45 50.15 -13.12
C SER A 146 0.50 49.99 -11.93
N GLU A 147 1.51 50.85 -11.84
CA GLU A 147 2.63 50.76 -10.89
C GLU A 147 2.24 50.13 -9.54
N PRO A 148 2.98 49.12 -9.06
CA PRO A 148 2.71 48.53 -7.76
C PRO A 148 2.91 49.59 -6.66
N PRO A 149 1.98 49.73 -5.70
CA PRO A 149 2.29 50.46 -4.47
C PRO A 149 3.52 49.83 -3.83
N ALA A 150 4.52 50.65 -3.52
CA ALA A 150 5.88 50.22 -3.16
C ALA A 150 6.01 49.40 -1.84
N ASP A 151 4.93 48.89 -1.26
CA ASP A 151 4.90 48.35 0.11
C ASP A 151 4.22 46.98 0.27
N LEU A 152 4.00 46.20 -0.80
CA LEU A 152 3.57 44.81 -0.64
C LEU A 152 4.77 43.92 -0.28
N LYS A 153 5.02 43.78 1.03
CA LYS A 153 5.98 42.82 1.58
C LYS A 153 5.58 41.41 1.15
N ILE A 154 6.53 40.68 0.54
CA ILE A 154 6.42 39.26 0.13
C ILE A 154 5.88 38.36 1.26
N SER A 155 6.01 38.78 2.52
CA SER A 155 5.44 38.10 3.70
C SER A 155 3.91 38.19 3.87
N GLN A 156 3.18 38.92 3.02
CA GLN A 156 1.72 39.06 3.08
C GLN A 156 0.98 38.41 1.92
N LEU A 157 1.68 37.82 0.94
CA LEU A 157 1.01 36.90 0.03
C LEU A 157 0.56 35.68 0.85
N PRO A 158 -0.69 35.20 0.68
CA PRO A 158 -1.06 33.89 1.21
C PRO A 158 -0.02 32.89 0.70
N SER A 159 0.56 32.11 1.63
CA SER A 159 1.48 31.05 1.25
C SER A 159 0.78 30.21 0.18
N PRO A 160 1.45 29.83 -0.93
CA PRO A 160 0.84 28.98 -1.95
C PRO A 160 0.21 27.69 -1.38
N ASN A 161 0.56 27.34 -0.15
CA ASN A 161 0.12 26.15 0.56
C ASN A 161 -1.26 26.25 1.23
N ASP A 162 -1.76 27.44 1.62
CA ASP A 162 -2.92 27.49 2.54
C ASP A 162 -4.28 27.13 1.89
N THR A 163 -4.36 27.15 0.56
CA THR A 163 -5.54 26.68 -0.21
C THR A 163 -5.29 25.37 -0.97
N LEU A 164 -4.04 24.87 -0.96
CA LEU A 164 -3.59 23.68 -1.71
C LEU A 164 -3.22 22.49 -0.81
N GLU A 165 -3.03 22.69 0.50
CA GLU A 165 -2.73 21.61 1.45
C GLU A 165 -4.00 20.85 1.85
N GLN A 166 -4.72 20.29 0.87
CA GLN A 166 -5.55 19.14 1.20
C GLN A 166 -4.60 17.99 1.47
N ASP A 167 -4.52 17.60 2.75
CA ASP A 167 -3.62 16.55 3.23
C ASP A 167 -4.08 15.17 2.73
N PHE A 168 -3.79 14.91 1.45
CA PHE A 168 -4.12 13.67 0.79
C PHE A 168 -3.40 12.49 1.42
N ASP A 169 -2.22 12.70 2.01
CA ASP A 169 -1.49 11.65 2.71
C ASP A 169 -2.28 11.18 3.93
N ASN A 170 -2.72 12.10 4.79
CA ASN A 170 -3.56 11.76 5.95
C ASN A 170 -4.91 11.18 5.52
N LEU A 171 -5.56 11.76 4.51
CA LEU A 171 -6.84 11.24 4.00
C LEU A 171 -6.69 9.82 3.43
N SER A 172 -5.62 9.57 2.67
CA SER A 172 -5.32 8.23 2.15
C SER A 172 -5.05 7.24 3.28
N GLY A 173 -4.36 7.67 4.33
CA GLY A 173 -4.07 6.89 5.51
C GLY A 173 -5.34 6.41 6.19
N VAL A 174 -6.39 7.25 6.25
CA VAL A 174 -7.71 6.90 6.80
C VAL A 174 -8.48 5.98 5.85
N VAL A 175 -8.61 6.38 4.57
CA VAL A 175 -9.46 5.69 3.58
C VAL A 175 -8.92 4.30 3.25
N LEU A 176 -7.60 4.16 3.11
CA LEU A 176 -6.92 2.92 2.75
C LEU A 176 -6.28 2.23 3.95
N HIS A 177 -6.63 2.62 5.18
CA HIS A 177 -6.16 1.92 6.37
C HIS A 177 -6.51 0.43 6.25
N THR A 178 -5.55 -0.47 6.50
CA THR A 178 -5.74 -1.90 6.24
C THR A 178 -6.95 -2.47 6.98
N ARG A 179 -7.24 -2.03 8.22
CA ARG A 179 -8.45 -2.49 8.93
C ARG A 179 -9.73 -2.00 8.28
N THR A 180 -9.76 -0.77 7.76
CA THR A 180 -10.90 -0.19 7.03
C THR A 180 -11.17 -0.94 5.74
N LEU A 181 -10.10 -1.28 4.99
CA LEU A 181 -10.20 -2.16 3.82
C LEU A 181 -10.79 -3.51 4.20
N GLY A 182 -10.32 -4.10 5.30
CA GLY A 182 -10.87 -5.33 5.83
C GLY A 182 -12.35 -5.18 6.17
N GLU A 183 -12.70 -4.21 6.99
CA GLU A 183 -14.05 -3.98 7.50
C GLU A 183 -15.08 -3.79 6.37
N HIS A 184 -14.79 -2.94 5.39
CA HIS A 184 -15.79 -2.56 4.37
C HIS A 184 -15.63 -3.32 3.06
N VAL A 185 -14.44 -3.28 2.44
CA VAL A 185 -14.21 -3.93 1.14
C VAL A 185 -14.16 -5.44 1.31
N GLY A 186 -13.40 -5.90 2.30
CA GLY A 186 -13.22 -7.32 2.56
C GLY A 186 -14.49 -8.02 3.02
N ALA A 187 -15.35 -7.35 3.81
CA ALA A 187 -16.67 -7.86 4.16
C ALA A 187 -17.61 -7.90 2.96
N ALA A 188 -17.63 -6.84 2.14
CA ALA A 188 -18.45 -6.82 0.93
C ALA A 188 -18.09 -7.95 -0.03
N TRP A 189 -16.80 -8.33 -0.07
CA TRP A 189 -16.32 -9.46 -0.86
C TRP A 189 -16.49 -10.81 -0.16
N GLN A 190 -16.90 -10.85 1.12
CA GLN A 190 -17.02 -12.07 1.94
C GLN A 190 -15.73 -12.89 2.00
N LEU A 191 -14.58 -12.21 2.10
CA LEU A 191 -13.27 -12.87 2.07
C LEU A 191 -13.09 -13.86 3.23
N GLU A 192 -13.77 -13.67 4.36
CA GLU A 192 -13.72 -14.60 5.50
C GLU A 192 -14.13 -16.04 5.14
N ARG A 193 -14.87 -16.22 4.04
CA ARG A 193 -15.29 -17.54 3.56
C ARG A 193 -14.19 -18.34 2.88
N VAL A 194 -13.13 -17.67 2.40
CA VAL A 194 -12.07 -18.27 1.58
C VAL A 194 -10.65 -18.05 2.09
N MET A 195 -10.47 -17.13 3.03
CA MET A 195 -9.16 -16.85 3.61
C MET A 195 -8.61 -18.02 4.42
N ARG A 196 -7.31 -18.27 4.26
CA ARG A 196 -6.54 -19.24 5.06
C ARG A 196 -5.72 -18.48 6.08
N TRP A 197 -6.15 -18.55 7.33
CA TRP A 197 -5.52 -17.83 8.44
C TRP A 197 -5.78 -18.52 9.77
N VAL A 198 -4.99 -18.13 10.77
CA VAL A 198 -5.18 -18.54 12.17
C VAL A 198 -5.56 -17.31 12.99
N PRO A 199 -6.73 -17.32 13.66
CA PRO A 199 -7.19 -16.20 14.50
C PRO A 199 -6.41 -16.07 15.80
N ASN A 200 -6.27 -14.83 16.27
CA ASN A 200 -5.68 -14.52 17.56
C ASN A 200 -6.78 -14.47 18.62
N PHE A 201 -7.20 -15.62 19.16
CA PHE A 201 -8.13 -15.67 20.29
C PHE A 201 -7.37 -15.68 21.62
N ASP A 202 -7.87 -14.95 22.61
CA ASP A 202 -7.55 -15.21 24.01
C ASP A 202 -8.33 -16.44 24.48
N HIS A 203 -7.72 -17.25 25.36
CA HIS A 203 -8.27 -18.54 25.83
C HIS A 203 -9.63 -18.46 26.56
N HIS A 204 -10.19 -17.26 26.75
CA HIS A 204 -11.41 -17.03 27.51
C HIS A 204 -12.66 -16.79 26.65
N THR A 205 -12.55 -16.80 25.32
CA THR A 205 -13.71 -16.61 24.42
C THR A 205 -13.98 -17.90 23.65
N ASP A 206 -15.18 -18.45 23.84
CA ASP A 206 -15.65 -19.62 23.12
C ASP A 206 -15.70 -19.32 21.62
N ALA A 207 -15.18 -20.24 20.81
CA ALA A 207 -15.03 -20.10 19.36
C ALA A 207 -16.37 -20.15 18.58
N SER A 208 -17.51 -20.16 19.28
CA SER A 208 -18.83 -20.44 18.73
C SER A 208 -19.50 -19.26 18.03
N GLY A 209 -18.87 -18.09 17.97
CA GLY A 209 -19.32 -17.03 17.08
C GLY A 209 -18.48 -15.78 17.18
N ILE A 210 -17.67 -15.49 16.15
CA ILE A 210 -17.03 -14.18 15.99
C ILE A 210 -18.16 -13.16 15.80
N ARG A 211 -18.56 -12.46 16.86
CA ARG A 211 -19.53 -11.36 16.76
C ARG A 211 -18.86 -10.14 16.13
N VAL A 212 -19.65 -9.22 15.59
CA VAL A 212 -19.16 -8.00 14.91
C VAL A 212 -18.23 -7.15 15.79
N ASP A 213 -18.40 -7.19 17.12
CA ASP A 213 -17.53 -6.52 18.10
C ASP A 213 -16.18 -7.23 18.37
N GLU A 214 -16.04 -8.51 18.01
CA GLU A 214 -14.85 -9.35 18.27
C GLU A 214 -13.91 -9.45 17.05
N GLY A 215 -14.33 -8.92 15.90
CA GLY A 215 -13.48 -8.83 14.70
C GLY A 215 -12.21 -8.00 14.93
N GLY A 216 -12.27 -7.05 15.87
CA GLY A 216 -11.14 -6.21 16.28
C GLY A 216 -10.09 -6.94 17.10
N SER A 217 -10.51 -7.81 18.04
CA SER A 217 -9.62 -8.56 18.94
C SER A 217 -8.99 -9.78 18.27
N SER A 218 -9.75 -10.47 17.40
CA SER A 218 -9.27 -11.66 16.67
C SER A 218 -8.22 -11.35 15.59
N GLY A 219 -8.08 -10.08 15.18
CA GLY A 219 -7.24 -9.66 14.06
C GLY A 219 -7.88 -9.83 12.68
N LEU A 220 -9.16 -10.22 12.62
CA LEU A 220 -9.89 -10.50 11.39
C LEU A 220 -9.81 -9.33 10.40
N TYR A 221 -10.14 -8.10 10.82
CA TYR A 221 -10.16 -6.95 9.90
C TYR A 221 -8.77 -6.63 9.33
N LYS A 222 -7.70 -6.86 10.11
CA LYS A 222 -6.34 -6.66 9.61
C LYS A 222 -5.98 -7.69 8.55
N ILE A 223 -6.29 -8.96 8.79
CA ILE A 223 -5.96 -10.05 7.87
C ILE A 223 -6.81 -9.95 6.61
N ARG A 224 -8.11 -9.68 6.76
CA ARG A 224 -9.02 -9.44 5.65
C ARG A 224 -8.60 -8.27 4.77
N GLY A 225 -8.18 -7.16 5.38
CA GLY A 225 -7.64 -6.02 4.66
C GLY A 225 -6.34 -6.33 3.91
N THR A 226 -5.45 -7.10 4.54
CA THR A 226 -4.21 -7.57 3.89
C THR A 226 -4.55 -8.45 2.68
N THR A 227 -5.59 -9.27 2.77
CA THR A 227 -6.08 -10.07 1.64
C THR A 227 -6.67 -9.18 0.53
N VAL A 228 -7.42 -8.12 0.85
CA VAL A 228 -7.87 -7.14 -0.16
C VAL A 228 -6.68 -6.52 -0.89
N GLU A 229 -5.68 -6.04 -0.15
CA GLU A 229 -4.43 -5.52 -0.73
C GLU A 229 -3.79 -6.60 -1.63
N ALA A 230 -3.70 -7.84 -1.17
CA ALA A 230 -3.13 -8.92 -1.95
C ALA A 230 -3.90 -9.16 -3.26
N VAL A 231 -5.22 -9.23 -3.23
CA VAL A 231 -6.06 -9.42 -4.43
C VAL A 231 -5.78 -8.30 -5.44
N VAL A 232 -5.76 -7.04 -5.01
CA VAL A 232 -5.48 -5.91 -5.90
C VAL A 232 -4.07 -6.00 -6.48
N GLY A 233 -3.07 -6.34 -5.67
CA GLY A 233 -1.69 -6.56 -6.12
C GLY A 233 -1.56 -7.75 -7.08
N GLY A 234 -2.32 -8.82 -6.87
CA GLY A 234 -2.43 -9.97 -7.74
C GLY A 234 -3.02 -9.61 -9.10
N VAL A 235 -4.11 -8.83 -9.12
CA VAL A 235 -4.71 -8.32 -10.36
C VAL A 235 -3.73 -7.45 -11.12
N PHE A 236 -3.06 -6.53 -10.42
CA PHE A 236 -2.04 -5.68 -11.04
C PHE A 236 -0.90 -6.51 -11.66
N TYR A 237 -0.41 -7.52 -10.95
CA TYR A 237 0.69 -8.34 -11.40
C TYR A 237 0.31 -9.26 -12.58
N GLN A 238 -0.87 -9.88 -12.54
CA GLN A 238 -1.31 -10.85 -13.56
C GLN A 238 -1.93 -10.19 -14.79
N PHE A 239 -2.70 -9.12 -14.60
CA PHE A 239 -3.54 -8.51 -15.65
C PHE A 239 -3.19 -7.04 -15.93
N GLY A 240 -2.22 -6.47 -15.22
CA GLY A 240 -1.68 -5.14 -15.46
C GLY A 240 -2.45 -3.99 -14.79
N GLY A 241 -1.90 -2.78 -14.97
CA GLY A 241 -2.39 -1.57 -14.32
C GLY A 241 -3.83 -1.22 -14.67
N VAL A 242 -4.23 -1.33 -15.94
CA VAL A 242 -5.58 -0.94 -16.38
C VAL A 242 -6.66 -1.80 -15.71
N ALA A 243 -6.43 -3.11 -15.59
CA ALA A 243 -7.34 -4.02 -14.90
C ALA A 243 -7.47 -3.65 -13.42
N ALA A 244 -6.34 -3.41 -12.74
CA ALA A 244 -6.33 -3.01 -11.34
C ALA A 244 -6.97 -1.62 -11.11
N HIS A 245 -6.81 -0.69 -12.04
CA HIS A 245 -7.42 0.64 -11.98
C HIS A 245 -8.94 0.55 -12.10
N ARG A 246 -9.43 -0.28 -13.02
CA ARG A 246 -10.87 -0.53 -13.14
C ARG A 246 -11.41 -1.24 -11.91
N LEU A 247 -10.70 -2.24 -11.39
CA LEU A 247 -11.04 -2.91 -10.14
C LEU A 247 -11.18 -1.92 -8.99
N PHE A 248 -10.22 -0.98 -8.86
CA PHE A 248 -10.26 0.03 -7.81
C PHE A 248 -11.56 0.86 -7.87
N HIS A 249 -11.87 1.47 -9.02
CA HIS A 249 -13.03 2.34 -9.15
C HIS A 249 -14.38 1.61 -9.11
N THR A 250 -14.43 0.34 -9.48
CA THR A 250 -15.70 -0.42 -9.57
C THR A 250 -15.95 -1.30 -8.34
N ARG A 251 -14.91 -1.83 -7.69
CA ARG A 251 -15.06 -2.83 -6.61
C ARG A 251 -14.44 -2.45 -5.27
N VAL A 252 -13.58 -1.42 -5.22
CA VAL A 252 -12.94 -0.99 -3.97
C VAL A 252 -13.50 0.34 -3.50
N LEU A 253 -13.30 1.39 -4.30
CA LEU A 253 -13.67 2.76 -3.97
C LEU A 253 -15.16 2.93 -3.62
N PRO A 254 -16.13 2.24 -4.27
CA PRO A 254 -17.55 2.37 -3.89
C PRO A 254 -17.85 1.96 -2.44
N HIS A 255 -17.10 1.00 -1.88
CA HIS A 255 -17.24 0.57 -0.49
C HIS A 255 -16.51 1.48 0.49
N LEU A 256 -15.74 2.45 0.01
CA LEU A 256 -15.00 3.43 0.82
C LEU A 256 -15.51 4.86 0.62
N ALA A 257 -16.44 5.08 -0.31
CA ALA A 257 -16.90 6.41 -0.72
C ALA A 257 -17.45 7.23 0.46
N PHE A 258 -18.05 6.59 1.46
CA PHE A 258 -18.57 7.28 2.65
C PHE A 258 -17.48 7.88 3.54
N LEU A 259 -16.23 7.40 3.45
CA LEU A 259 -15.07 7.93 4.16
C LEU A 259 -14.42 9.11 3.43
N LEU A 260 -14.77 9.32 2.15
CA LEU A 260 -14.27 10.44 1.38
C LEU A 260 -14.95 11.75 1.84
N PRO A 261 -14.26 12.89 1.74
CA PRO A 261 -14.89 14.20 1.87
C PRO A 261 -16.04 14.33 0.87
N ILE A 262 -17.06 15.12 1.23
CA ILE A 262 -18.33 15.22 0.49
C ILE A 262 -18.09 15.54 -0.99
N ASP A 263 -17.11 16.40 -1.28
CA ASP A 263 -16.75 16.84 -2.63
C ASP A 263 -16.29 15.69 -3.54
N TYR A 264 -15.70 14.64 -2.96
CA TYR A 264 -15.17 13.49 -3.71
C TYR A 264 -16.16 12.32 -3.83
N ARG A 265 -17.28 12.35 -3.10
CA ARG A 265 -18.27 11.26 -3.13
C ARG A 265 -18.97 11.15 -4.48
N LYS A 266 -19.50 12.26 -4.99
CA LYS A 266 -20.15 12.31 -6.31
C LYS A 266 -19.18 11.93 -7.45
N PRO A 267 -17.94 12.46 -7.49
CA PRO A 267 -16.91 11.97 -8.42
C PRO A 267 -16.62 10.47 -8.34
N ALA A 268 -16.54 9.90 -7.14
CA ALA A 268 -16.29 8.46 -6.97
C ALA A 268 -17.43 7.62 -7.57
N GLU A 269 -18.68 8.00 -7.31
CA GLU A 269 -19.86 7.36 -7.90
C GLU A 269 -19.90 7.51 -9.42
N ALA A 270 -19.59 8.71 -9.93
CA ALA A 270 -19.55 8.98 -11.36
C ALA A 270 -18.46 8.16 -12.08
N ALA A 271 -17.27 8.03 -11.47
CA ALA A 271 -16.20 7.19 -11.98
C ALA A 271 -16.59 5.71 -12.01
N CYS A 272 -17.23 5.20 -10.95
CA CYS A 272 -17.76 3.84 -10.90
C CYS A 272 -18.80 3.61 -12.01
N LYS A 273 -19.79 4.49 -12.15
CA LYS A 273 -20.83 4.42 -13.20
C LYS A 273 -20.23 4.44 -14.61
N ARG A 274 -19.28 5.35 -14.87
CA ARG A 274 -18.60 5.48 -16.18
C ARG A 274 -17.86 4.20 -16.57
N LEU A 275 -17.36 3.43 -15.60
CA LEU A 275 -16.65 2.17 -15.84
C LEU A 275 -17.58 0.94 -15.85
N GLY A 276 -18.89 1.15 -15.78
CA GLY A 276 -19.94 0.13 -15.87
C GLY A 276 -20.54 -0.31 -14.52
N GLY A 277 -20.17 0.34 -13.41
CA GLY A 277 -20.69 0.05 -12.08
C GLY A 277 -20.01 -1.11 -11.36
N THR A 278 -20.55 -1.50 -10.20
CA THR A 278 -19.97 -2.49 -9.29
C THR A 278 -20.03 -3.93 -9.77
N SER A 279 -20.78 -4.21 -10.84
CA SER A 279 -20.91 -5.54 -11.43
C SER A 279 -20.25 -5.64 -12.81
N ALA A 280 -19.65 -4.55 -13.31
CA ALA A 280 -19.00 -4.57 -14.62
C ALA A 280 -17.82 -5.56 -14.65
N PRO A 281 -17.54 -6.12 -15.85
CA PRO A 281 -16.32 -6.89 -16.08
C PRO A 281 -15.07 -6.06 -15.78
N VAL A 282 -14.06 -6.66 -15.14
CA VAL A 282 -12.81 -5.96 -14.78
C VAL A 282 -11.93 -5.69 -16.02
N LEU A 283 -12.00 -6.56 -17.03
CA LEU A 283 -11.34 -6.36 -18.33
C LEU A 283 -12.33 -5.99 -19.41
N LEU A 284 -11.87 -5.23 -20.40
CA LEU A 284 -12.58 -5.05 -21.67
C LEU A 284 -12.28 -6.22 -22.61
N GLN A 285 -13.20 -6.51 -23.54
CA GLN A 285 -13.07 -7.61 -24.51
C GLN A 285 -11.78 -7.53 -25.34
N SER A 286 -11.35 -6.31 -25.68
CA SER A 286 -10.09 -6.08 -26.39
C SER A 286 -8.86 -6.53 -25.59
N GLN A 287 -8.88 -6.36 -24.27
CA GLN A 287 -7.80 -6.74 -23.38
C GLN A 287 -7.77 -8.26 -23.14
N LEU A 288 -8.94 -8.87 -23.04
CA LEU A 288 -9.09 -10.32 -22.96
C LEU A 288 -8.47 -11.01 -24.18
N SER A 289 -8.75 -10.50 -25.37
CA SER A 289 -8.25 -11.08 -26.63
C SER A 289 -6.72 -11.07 -26.69
N HIS A 290 -6.08 -9.98 -26.21
CA HIS A 290 -4.63 -9.88 -26.13
C HIS A 290 -4.01 -10.84 -25.10
N LEU A 291 -4.66 -11.05 -23.96
CA LEU A 291 -4.20 -12.00 -22.95
C LEU A 291 -4.31 -13.45 -23.43
N GLN A 292 -5.41 -13.80 -24.12
CA GLN A 292 -5.60 -15.14 -24.70
C GLN A 292 -4.52 -15.45 -25.75
N PHE A 293 -4.20 -14.48 -26.61
CA PHE A 293 -3.14 -14.62 -27.59
C PHE A 293 -1.78 -14.93 -26.92
N LYS A 294 -1.42 -14.15 -25.89
CA LYS A 294 -0.16 -14.34 -25.14
C LYS A 294 -0.08 -15.69 -24.44
N ASN A 295 -1.17 -16.18 -23.87
CA ASN A 295 -1.18 -17.49 -23.22
C ASN A 295 -1.05 -18.64 -24.24
N SER A 296 -1.58 -18.47 -25.45
CA SER A 296 -1.50 -19.47 -26.53
C SER A 296 -0.06 -19.67 -27.00
N GLU A 297 0.70 -18.58 -27.12
CA GLU A 297 2.14 -18.63 -27.46
C GLU A 297 2.96 -19.28 -26.34
N ALA A 298 2.67 -18.99 -25.08
CA ALA A 298 3.41 -19.57 -23.95
C ALA A 298 3.17 -21.09 -23.75
N THR A 299 2.11 -21.66 -24.34
CA THR A 299 1.79 -23.10 -24.22
C THR A 299 2.31 -23.91 -25.43
N SER A 300 2.82 -23.25 -26.47
CA SER A 300 3.33 -23.87 -27.70
C SER A 300 4.86 -23.91 -27.80
N ALA A 301 5.57 -23.45 -26.77
CA ALA A 301 7.02 -23.52 -26.60
C ALA A 301 7.39 -24.46 -25.45
#